data_AF-A0A1Q3U321-F1
#
_entry.id   AF-A0A1Q3U321-F1
#
_cell.length_a   1.000
_cell.length_b   1.000
_cell.length_c   1.000
_cell.angle_alpha   90.00
_cell.angle_beta   90.00
_cell.angle_gamma   90.00
#
_symmetry.space_group_name_H-M   'P 1'
#
loop_
_entity.id
_entity.type
_entity.pdbx_description
1 polymer ?
#
loop_
_entity_poly.entity_id
_entity_poly.type
_entity_poly.pdbx_seq_one_letter_code
_entity_poly.pdbx_strand_id
1 'polypeptide(L)' 'MNEKTLKEARKIIAGFLKQRRLELGYSQAYIAEKTGLGLRTIVRAEQADFWLGMKQFVLICDVLKIDYKKIFE' A
#
# COMPACT_ATOMS: atom_id res chain seq x y z
N MET A 1 -7.14 -18.52 9.12
CA MET A 1 -5.94 -17.76 9.54
C MET A 1 -6.15 -17.23 10.94
N ASN A 2 -5.10 -17.19 11.78
CA ASN A 2 -5.16 -16.52 13.08
C ASN A 2 -4.75 -15.04 12.96
N GLU A 3 -5.03 -14.25 13.99
CA GLU A 3 -4.76 -12.80 14.01
C GLU A 3 -3.27 -12.47 13.82
N LYS A 4 -2.38 -13.29 14.39
CA LYS A 4 -0.93 -13.16 14.23
C LYS A 4 -0.53 -13.26 12.76
N THR A 5 -1.03 -14.27 12.04
CA THR A 5 -0.76 -14.45 10.61
C THR A 5 -1.30 -13.27 9.79
N LEU A 6 -2.50 -12.77 10.10
CA LEU A 6 -3.07 -11.59 9.43
C LEU A 6 -2.23 -10.33 9.64
N LYS A 7 -1.71 -10.12 10.85
CA LYS A 7 -0.87 -8.97 11.18
C LYS A 7 0.46 -9.01 10.43
N GLU A 8 1.11 -10.16 10.38
CA GLU A 8 2.36 -10.32 9.63
C GLU A 8 2.15 -10.17 8.12
N ALA A 9 1.08 -10.74 7.57
CA ALA A 9 0.72 -10.54 6.16
C ALA A 9 0.53 -9.05 5.82
N ARG A 10 -0.15 -8.30 6.70
CA ARG A 10 -0.36 -6.86 6.50
C ARG A 10 0.95 -6.07 6.52
N LYS A 11 1.87 -6.40 7.44
CA LYS A 11 3.20 -5.76 7.50
C LYS A 11 4.01 -6.01 6.23
N ILE A 12 3.96 -7.23 5.69
CA ILE A 12 4.66 -7.58 4.44
C ILE A 12 4.14 -6.70 3.30
N ILE A 13 2.82 -6.62 3.12
CA ILE A 13 2.22 -5.79 2.06
C ILE A 13 2.53 -4.31 2.27
N ALA A 14 2.39 -3.79 3.49
CA ALA A 14 2.70 -2.40 3.81
C ALA A 14 4.17 -2.06 3.53
N GLY A 15 5.08 -2.95 3.92
CA GLY A 15 6.52 -2.83 3.66
C GLY A 15 6.83 -2.82 2.18
N PHE A 16 6.23 -3.72 1.40
CA PHE A 16 6.37 -3.78 -0.05
C PHE A 16 5.93 -2.48 -0.74
N LEU A 17 4.74 -1.96 -0.41
CA LEU A 17 4.24 -0.70 -0.96
C LEU A 17 5.16 0.48 -0.61
N LYS A 18 5.60 0.55 0.65
CA LYS A 18 6.52 1.59 1.13
C LYS A 18 7.87 1.53 0.41
N GLN A 19 8.45 0.33 0.30
CA GLN A 19 9.72 0.14 -0.39
C GLN A 19 9.61 0.59 -1.85
N ARG A 20 8.58 0.14 -2.55
CA ARG A 20 8.37 0.52 -3.95
C ARG A 20 8.21 2.03 -4.13
N ARG A 21 7.49 2.70 -3.22
CA ARG A 21 7.38 4.17 -3.21
C ARG A 21 8.75 4.83 -3.10
N LEU A 22 9.60 4.33 -2.20
CA LEU A 22 10.94 4.88 -1.97
C LEU A 22 11.86 4.66 -3.18
N GLU A 23 11.79 3.49 -3.83
CA GLU A 23 12.53 3.21 -5.07
C GLU A 23 12.17 4.17 -6.22
N LEU A 24 10.90 4.61 -6.27
CA LEU A 24 10.42 5.58 -7.25
C LEU A 24 10.71 7.04 -6.86
N GLY A 25 11.27 7.29 -5.66
CA GLY A 25 11.53 8.64 -5.16
C GLY A 25 10.25 9.42 -4.82
N TYR A 26 9.12 8.75 -4.61
CA TYR A 26 7.84 9.40 -4.35
C TYR A 26 7.65 9.73 -2.86
N SER A 27 7.09 10.88 -2.56
CA SER A 27 6.63 11.20 -1.20
C SER A 27 5.25 10.58 -0.94
N GLN A 28 4.87 10.42 0.34
CA GLN A 28 3.52 9.97 0.68
C GLN A 28 2.44 10.97 0.20
N ALA A 29 2.77 12.27 0.23
CA ALA A 29 1.90 13.33 -0.29
C ALA A 29 1.67 13.22 -1.80
N TYR A 30 2.72 12.84 -2.55
CA TYR A 30 2.59 12.57 -3.99
C TYR A 30 1.61 11.42 -4.26
N ILE A 31 1.71 10.31 -3.51
CA ILE A 31 0.75 9.20 -3.67
C ILE A 31 -0.67 9.65 -3.34
N ALA A 32 -0.85 10.42 -2.26
CA ALA A 32 -2.15 10.95 -1.86
C ALA A 32 -2.78 11.82 -2.96
N GLU A 33 -1.99 12.73 -3.55
CA GLU A 33 -2.42 13.58 -4.66
C GLU A 33 -2.83 12.75 -5.89
N LYS A 34 -2.00 11.79 -6.30
CA LYS A 34 -2.26 10.97 -7.52
C LYS A 34 -3.42 10.00 -7.37
N THR A 35 -3.66 9.51 -6.15
CA THR A 35 -4.76 8.56 -5.88
C THR A 35 -6.07 9.25 -5.48
N GLY A 36 -6.04 10.54 -5.13
CA GLY A 36 -7.17 11.24 -4.51
C GLY A 36 -7.49 10.76 -3.09
N LEU A 37 -6.62 9.95 -2.47
CA LEU A 37 -6.76 9.49 -1.09
C LEU A 37 -6.18 10.52 -0.12
N GLY A 38 -6.75 10.61 1.07
CA GLY A 38 -6.18 11.46 2.11
C GLY A 38 -4.75 11.00 2.52
N LEU A 39 -3.85 11.95 2.78
CA LEU A 39 -2.47 11.66 3.21
C LEU A 39 -2.40 10.68 4.40
N ARG A 40 -3.30 10.85 5.37
CA ARG A 40 -3.38 9.96 6.54
C ARG A 40 -3.68 8.51 6.17
N THR A 41 -4.42 8.28 5.08
CA THR A 41 -4.68 6.94 4.55
C THR A 41 -3.40 6.29 4.07
N ILE A 42 -2.57 7.02 3.32
CA ILE A 42 -1.28 6.53 2.81
C ILE A 42 -0.32 6.23 3.97
N VAL A 43 -0.21 7.14 4.94
CA VAL A 43 0.63 6.96 6.14
C VAL A 43 0.25 5.67 6.88
N ARG A 44 -1.04 5.50 7.18
CA ARG A 44 -1.54 4.34 7.94
C ARG A 44 -1.44 3.02 7.15
N ALA A 45 -1.56 3.09 5.83
CA ALA A 45 -1.36 1.94 4.95
C ALA A 45 0.10 1.45 5.03
N GLU A 46 1.07 2.35 4.99
CA GLU A 46 2.50 2.01 5.12
C GLU A 46 2.90 1.57 6.54
N GLN A 47 2.09 1.88 7.55
CA GLN A 47 2.28 1.45 8.94
C GLN A 47 1.62 0.10 9.27
N ALA A 48 0.87 -0.49 8.33
CA ALA A 48 0.06 -1.69 8.56
C ALA A 48 -1.02 -1.52 9.65
N ASP A 49 -1.55 -0.31 9.83
CA ASP A 49 -2.60 -0.03 10.82
C ASP A 49 -3.94 -0.68 10.45
N PHE A 50 -4.23 -0.78 9.16
CA PHE A 50 -5.50 -1.28 8.64
C PHE A 50 -5.33 -1.97 7.28
N TRP A 51 -6.34 -2.72 6.86
CA TRP A 51 -6.40 -3.30 5.51
C TRP A 51 -6.93 -2.26 4.53
N LEU A 52 -6.19 -2.01 3.46
CA LEU A 52 -6.69 -1.23 2.34
C LEU A 52 -7.90 -1.94 1.72
N GLY A 53 -8.96 -1.19 1.43
CA GLY A 53 -10.01 -1.70 0.56
C GLY A 53 -9.48 -1.92 -0.86
N MET A 54 -10.07 -2.85 -1.62
CA MET A 54 -9.57 -3.21 -2.95
C MET A 54 -9.40 -2.02 -3.90
N LYS A 55 -10.34 -1.06 -3.89
CA LYS A 55 -10.22 0.17 -4.68
C LYS A 55 -8.97 0.98 -4.31
N GLN A 56 -8.72 1.16 -3.00
CA GLN A 56 -7.57 1.92 -2.52
C GLN A 56 -6.26 1.21 -2.88
N PHE A 57 -6.23 -0.11 -2.72
CA PHE A 57 -5.08 -0.94 -3.07
C PHE A 57 -4.74 -0.83 -4.57
N VAL A 58 -5.73 -0.98 -5.45
CA VAL A 58 -5.52 -0.88 -6.90
C VAL A 58 -5.02 0.51 -7.32
N LEU A 59 -5.59 1.59 -6.75
CA LEU A 59 -5.15 2.96 -7.04
C LEU A 59 -3.68 3.18 -6.62
N ILE A 60 -3.30 2.68 -5.44
CA ILE A 60 -1.92 2.79 -4.96
C ILE A 60 -0.98 1.98 -5.87
N CYS A 61 -1.36 0.76 -6.25
CA CYS A 61 -0.57 -0.08 -7.16
C CYS A 61 -0.38 0.57 -8.54
N ASP A 62 -1.40 1.22 -9.09
CA ASP A 62 -1.31 1.92 -10.38
C ASP A 62 -0.30 3.08 -10.35
N VAL A 63 -0.32 3.88 -9.27
CA VAL A 63 0.65 4.95 -9.06
C VAL A 63 2.07 4.40 -8.87
N LEU A 64 2.19 3.29 -8.13
CA LEU A 64 3.48 2.63 -7.84
C LEU A 64 3.99 1.73 -8.98
N LYS A 65 3.26 1.65 -10.11
CA LYS A 65 3.61 0.79 -11.25
C LYS A 65 3.81 -0.67 -10.83
N ILE A 66 2.94 -1.14 -9.94
CA ILE A 66 2.88 -2.51 -9.47
C ILE A 66 1.80 -3.23 -10.28
N ASP A 67 2.18 -4.31 -10.95
CA ASP A 67 1.21 -5.26 -11.49
C ASP A 67 0.64 -6.12 -10.37
N TYR A 68 -0.48 -5.68 -9.80
CA TYR A 68 -1.11 -6.34 -8.66
C TYR A 68 -1.67 -7.72 -8.99
N LYS A 69 -1.84 -8.09 -10.27
CA LYS A 69 -2.31 -9.42 -10.66
C LYS A 69 -1.28 -10.49 -10.32
N LYS A 70 0.00 -10.16 -10.45
CA LYS A 70 1.12 -11.04 -10.10
C LYS A 70 1.32 -11.28 -8.60
N ILE A 71 0.60 -10.54 -7.76
CA ILE A 71 0.67 -10.70 -6.29
C ILE A 71 -0.24 -11.85 -5.83
N PHE A 72 -1.25 -12.22 -6.62
CA PHE A 72 -2.25 -13.23 -6.26
C PHE A 72 -2.12 -14.53 -7.07
N GLU A 73 -1.08 -14.65 -7.91
CA GLU A 73 -0.67 -15.89 -8.57
C GLU A 73 0.23 -16.72 -7.65
#